data_AF-A0A254QWB0-F1
#
_entry.id   AF-A0A254QWB0-F1
#
_cell.length_a   1.000
_cell.length_b   1.000
_cell.length_c   1.000
_cell.angle_alpha   90.00
_cell.angle_beta   90.00
_cell.angle_gamma   90.00
#
_symmetry.space_group_name_H-M   'P 1'
#
loop_
_entity.id
_entity.type
_entity.pdbx_description
1 polymer ?
#
loop_
_entity_poly.entity_id
_entity_poly.type
_entity_poly.pdbx_seq_one_letter_code
_entity_poly.pdbx_strand_id
1 'polypeptide(L)'
;MPFLQNWFVIVVAYVLAHGLTAMLITPLQSRFIPEITAFASLVYLPHGVRVLSVWLLGKIAFLPLFAGAFLSELLFTPADVSRVTDPVILASLVVGAASAVLAFELFRLLGYNLYAGRKFRIHWKWLLLVGMLASVINSIGQSLVFSGLILSEAVFAVVMTYAVGDLIGLIVTTLVLMFCFRWIRLRPGR
;
A
#
# COMPACT_ATOMS: atom_id res chain seq x y z
N MET A 1 -23.70 7.23 9.35
CA MET A 1 -23.14 5.86 9.31
C MET A 1 -22.16 5.52 8.17
N PRO A 2 -21.98 6.28 7.06
CA PRO A 2 -21.05 5.85 5.99
C PRO A 2 -19.56 5.93 6.37
N PHE A 3 -19.20 6.78 7.35
CA PHE A 3 -17.81 6.94 7.79
C PHE A 3 -17.22 5.67 8.44
N LEU A 4 -17.92 5.09 9.42
CA LEU A 4 -17.47 3.86 10.11
C LEU A 4 -17.39 2.67 9.15
N GLN A 5 -18.34 2.58 8.21
CA GLN A 5 -18.31 1.55 7.17
C GLN A 5 -17.09 1.70 6.26
N ASN A 6 -16.77 2.92 5.81
CA ASN A 6 -15.58 3.17 4.98
C ASN A 6 -14.29 2.80 5.72
N TRP A 7 -14.19 3.13 7.00
CA TRP A 7 -13.07 2.75 7.85
C TRP A 7 -12.90 1.24 7.93
N PHE A 8 -13.98 0.54 8.25
CA PHE A 8 -13.98 -0.92 8.34
C PHE A 8 -13.54 -1.57 7.03
N VAL A 9 -14.07 -1.10 5.89
CA VAL A 9 -13.71 -1.62 4.57
C VAL A 9 -12.23 -1.43 4.26
N ILE A 10 -11.64 -0.25 4.56
CA ILE A 10 -10.22 0.01 4.33
C ILE A 10 -9.36 -0.90 5.20
N VAL A 11 -9.68 -1.02 6.49
CA VAL A 11 -8.94 -1.87 7.42
C VAL A 11 -8.96 -3.32 6.95
N VAL A 12 -10.15 -3.86 6.64
CA VAL A 12 -10.29 -5.25 6.16
C VAL A 12 -9.59 -5.45 4.83
N ALA A 13 -9.76 -4.54 3.86
CA ALA A 13 -9.10 -4.64 2.57
C ALA A 13 -7.57 -4.63 2.70
N TYR A 14 -7.04 -3.78 3.60
CA TYR A 14 -5.61 -3.73 3.87
C TYR A 14 -5.11 -5.03 4.51
N VAL A 15 -5.79 -5.51 5.55
CA VAL A 15 -5.43 -6.77 6.25
C VAL A 15 -5.45 -7.96 5.29
N LEU A 16 -6.48 -8.07 4.43
CA LEU A 16 -6.55 -9.14 3.44
C LEU A 16 -5.45 -9.02 2.38
N ALA A 17 -5.20 -7.81 1.86
CA ALA A 17 -4.14 -7.59 0.88
C ALA A 17 -2.75 -7.90 1.46
N HIS A 18 -2.51 -7.49 2.70
CA HIS A 18 -1.25 -7.76 3.40
C HIS A 18 -1.11 -9.24 3.71
N GLY A 19 -2.14 -9.89 4.28
CA GLY A 19 -2.14 -11.32 4.55
C GLY A 19 -1.90 -12.16 3.31
N LEU A 20 -2.55 -11.83 2.18
CA LEU A 20 -2.30 -12.51 0.90
C LEU A 20 -0.85 -12.31 0.44
N THR A 21 -0.31 -11.12 0.61
CA THR A 21 1.08 -10.83 0.26
C THR A 21 2.04 -11.63 1.15
N ALA A 22 1.86 -11.59 2.47
CA ALA A 22 2.73 -12.23 3.45
C ALA A 22 2.66 -13.76 3.44
N MET A 23 1.47 -14.33 3.28
CA MET A 23 1.24 -15.77 3.41
C MET A 23 1.26 -16.54 2.09
N LEU A 24 1.08 -15.86 0.95
CA LEU A 24 1.06 -16.52 -0.37
C LEU A 24 2.11 -15.95 -1.32
N ILE A 25 2.08 -14.64 -1.58
CA ILE A 25 2.92 -14.03 -2.61
C ILE A 25 4.40 -14.11 -2.23
N THR A 26 4.77 -13.63 -1.06
CA THR A 26 6.16 -13.60 -0.59
C THR A 26 6.75 -15.02 -0.46
N PRO A 27 6.06 -16.01 0.15
CA PRO A 27 6.57 -17.37 0.25
C PRO A 27 6.67 -18.10 -1.10
N LEU A 28 5.82 -17.77 -2.07
CA LEU A 28 5.96 -18.30 -3.42
C LEU A 28 7.14 -17.64 -4.14
N GLN A 29 7.28 -16.32 -4.05
CA GLN A 29 8.38 -15.58 -4.67
C GLN A 29 9.74 -16.04 -4.13
N SER A 30 9.86 -16.31 -2.83
CA SER A 30 11.11 -16.77 -2.21
C SER A 30 11.59 -18.13 -2.73
N ARG A 31 10.69 -18.97 -3.24
CA ARG A 31 11.05 -20.26 -3.85
C ARG A 31 11.69 -20.11 -5.23
N PHE A 32 11.36 -19.04 -5.96
CA PHE A 32 11.84 -18.84 -7.33
C PHE A 32 12.93 -17.77 -7.42
N ILE A 33 12.83 -16.70 -6.63
CA ILE A 33 13.72 -15.53 -6.69
C ILE A 33 14.02 -15.01 -5.27
N PRO A 34 14.72 -15.80 -4.43
CA PRO A 34 14.96 -15.45 -3.02
C PRO A 34 15.78 -14.17 -2.85
N GLU A 35 16.74 -13.91 -3.75
CA GLU A 35 17.62 -12.74 -3.72
C GLU A 35 16.85 -11.42 -3.78
N ILE A 36 15.82 -11.35 -4.63
CA ILE A 36 14.95 -10.16 -4.74
C ILE A 36 13.97 -10.10 -3.56
N THR A 37 13.49 -11.26 -3.11
CA THR A 37 12.51 -11.37 -2.02
C THR A 37 13.05 -10.89 -0.67
N ALA A 38 14.37 -10.95 -0.48
CA ALA A 38 15.03 -10.40 0.70
C ALA A 38 14.84 -8.87 0.83
N PHE A 39 14.61 -8.17 -0.28
CA PHE A 39 14.43 -6.72 -0.29
C PHE A 39 12.95 -6.31 -0.24
N ALA A 40 12.11 -6.89 -1.12
CA ALA A 40 10.66 -6.65 -1.13
C ALA A 40 9.89 -7.70 -1.94
N SER A 41 8.56 -7.70 -1.76
CA SER A 41 7.64 -8.46 -2.60
C SER A 41 7.37 -7.72 -3.91
N LEU A 42 7.52 -8.41 -5.06
CA LEU A 42 7.24 -7.87 -6.39
C LEU A 42 5.75 -7.66 -6.66
N VAL A 43 4.87 -8.20 -5.82
CA VAL A 43 3.43 -7.91 -5.89
C VAL A 43 2.97 -7.47 -4.51
N TYR A 44 3.27 -6.23 -4.16
CA TYR A 44 2.90 -5.66 -2.87
C TYR A 44 1.50 -5.03 -2.92
N LEU A 45 0.48 -5.86 -2.74
CA LEU A 45 -0.93 -5.45 -2.80
C LEU A 45 -1.34 -4.34 -1.81
N PRO A 46 -0.80 -4.24 -0.59
CA PRO A 46 -1.16 -3.18 0.35
C PRO A 46 -0.96 -1.77 -0.23
N HIS A 47 0.02 -1.59 -1.12
CA HIS A 47 0.23 -0.30 -1.79
C HIS A 47 -0.98 0.13 -2.62
N GLY A 48 -1.57 -0.81 -3.38
CA GLY A 48 -2.79 -0.54 -4.13
C GLY A 48 -3.94 -0.08 -3.24
N VAL A 49 -4.10 -0.71 -2.08
CA VAL A 49 -5.11 -0.32 -1.08
C VAL A 49 -4.85 1.10 -0.56
N ARG A 50 -3.59 1.46 -0.25
CA ARG A 50 -3.22 2.82 0.19
C ARG A 50 -3.60 3.86 -0.84
N VAL A 51 -3.14 3.67 -2.09
CA VAL A 51 -3.36 4.63 -3.19
C VAL A 51 -4.85 4.80 -3.49
N LEU A 52 -5.61 3.70 -3.59
CA LEU A 52 -7.04 3.76 -3.91
C LEU A 52 -7.89 4.32 -2.75
N SER A 53 -7.51 4.02 -1.51
CA SER A 53 -8.22 4.56 -0.33
C SER A 53 -8.02 6.07 -0.23
N VAL A 54 -6.78 6.55 -0.43
CA VAL A 54 -6.47 7.99 -0.45
C VAL A 54 -7.10 8.65 -1.68
N TRP A 55 -7.11 7.99 -2.84
CA TRP A 55 -7.81 8.50 -4.01
C TRP A 55 -9.30 8.77 -3.72
N LEU A 56 -9.97 7.85 -3.01
CA LEU A 56 -11.40 7.95 -2.70
C LEU A 56 -11.73 8.91 -1.56
N LEU A 57 -10.96 8.90 -0.48
CA LEU A 57 -11.31 9.57 0.79
C LEU A 57 -10.33 10.68 1.19
N GLY A 58 -9.29 10.91 0.38
CA GLY A 58 -8.23 11.86 0.66
C GLY A 58 -7.45 11.54 1.93
N LYS A 59 -6.96 12.58 2.60
CA LYS A 59 -6.18 12.48 3.85
C LYS A 59 -6.89 11.75 5.00
N ILE A 60 -8.21 11.64 4.98
CA ILE A 60 -9.00 10.95 6.01
C ILE A 60 -8.70 9.44 5.99
N ALA A 61 -8.24 8.90 4.85
CA ALA A 61 -7.82 7.50 4.74
C ALA A 61 -6.58 7.16 5.58
N PHE A 62 -5.81 8.13 6.06
CA PHE A 62 -4.58 7.90 6.82
C PHE A 62 -4.81 7.00 8.05
N LEU A 63 -5.76 7.35 8.91
CA LEU A 63 -6.00 6.63 10.16
C LEU A 63 -6.47 5.18 9.94
N PRO A 64 -7.47 4.87 9.08
CA PRO A 64 -7.84 3.48 8.83
C PRO A 64 -6.74 2.69 8.11
N LEU A 65 -5.91 3.33 7.26
CA LEU A 65 -4.74 2.66 6.67
C LEU A 65 -3.70 2.31 7.73
N PHE A 66 -3.43 3.22 8.66
CA PHE A 66 -2.53 2.96 9.79
C PHE A 66 -3.07 1.82 10.67
N ALA A 67 -4.36 1.84 11.01
CA ALA A 67 -5.00 0.77 11.79
C ALA A 67 -4.93 -0.59 11.06
N GLY A 68 -5.18 -0.61 9.74
CA GLY A 68 -5.05 -1.81 8.92
C GLY A 68 -3.61 -2.33 8.88
N ALA A 69 -2.63 -1.44 8.76
CA ALA A 69 -1.21 -1.80 8.78
C ALA A 69 -0.78 -2.34 10.14
N PHE A 70 -1.21 -1.70 11.23
CA PHE A 70 -0.97 -2.16 12.60
C PHE A 70 -1.55 -3.56 12.85
N LEU A 71 -2.81 -3.79 12.46
CA LEU A 71 -3.44 -5.10 12.60
C LEU A 71 -2.76 -6.15 11.72
N SER A 72 -2.31 -5.78 10.52
CA SER A 72 -1.60 -6.71 9.64
C SER A 72 -0.27 -7.15 10.25
N GLU A 73 0.50 -6.20 10.81
CA GLU A 73 1.75 -6.51 11.51
C GLU A 73 1.49 -7.44 12.71
N LEU A 74 0.45 -7.17 13.50
CA LEU A 74 0.08 -7.99 14.64
C LEU A 74 -0.34 -9.42 14.25
N LEU A 75 -0.98 -9.60 13.10
CA LEU A 75 -1.56 -10.88 12.66
C LEU A 75 -0.61 -11.74 11.84
N PHE A 76 0.24 -11.12 11.03
CA PHE A 76 1.03 -11.82 10.01
C PHE A 76 2.54 -11.76 10.24
N THR A 77 3.01 -10.95 11.19
CA THR A 77 4.43 -10.87 11.53
C THR A 77 4.69 -11.60 12.85
N PRO A 78 5.47 -12.70 12.85
CA PRO A 78 5.81 -13.43 14.06
C PRO A 78 6.57 -12.56 15.07
N ALA A 79 6.31 -12.77 16.37
CA ALA A 79 6.87 -11.94 17.44
C ALA A 79 8.40 -12.08 17.64
N ASP A 80 9.00 -13.10 17.04
CA ASP A 80 10.44 -13.33 16.93
C ASP A 80 11.09 -12.52 15.80
N VAL A 81 10.31 -12.04 14.82
CA VAL A 81 10.79 -11.20 13.71
C VAL A 81 10.75 -9.71 14.09
N SER A 82 9.62 -9.25 14.63
CA SER A 82 9.43 -7.86 15.07
C SER A 82 8.29 -7.78 16.09
N ARG A 83 8.26 -6.70 16.88
CA ARG A 83 7.09 -6.38 17.71
C ARG A 83 6.45 -5.11 17.21
N VAL A 84 5.12 -5.14 17.05
CA VAL A 84 4.35 -3.96 16.64
C VAL A 84 4.49 -2.77 17.60
N THR A 85 4.91 -3.02 18.85
CA THR A 85 5.19 -2.00 19.86
C THR A 85 6.54 -1.31 19.69
N ASP A 86 7.43 -1.87 18.85
CA ASP A 86 8.75 -1.31 18.65
C ASP A 86 8.63 0.05 17.94
N PRO A 87 9.30 1.11 18.45
CA PRO A 87 9.16 2.47 17.89
C PRO A 87 9.50 2.55 16.40
N VAL A 88 10.48 1.75 15.95
CA VAL A 88 10.90 1.67 14.54
C VAL A 88 9.78 1.08 13.69
N ILE A 89 9.11 0.03 14.15
CA ILE A 89 7.97 -0.58 13.45
C ILE A 89 6.81 0.41 13.39
N LEU A 90 6.44 1.04 14.51
CA LEU A 90 5.40 2.06 14.52
C LEU A 90 5.70 3.22 13.54
N ALA A 91 6.95 3.68 13.50
CA ALA A 91 7.39 4.70 12.54
C ALA A 91 7.24 4.20 11.09
N SER A 92 7.61 2.95 10.81
CA SER A 92 7.46 2.33 9.48
C SER A 92 6.00 2.27 9.02
N LEU A 93 5.07 1.98 9.94
CA LEU A 93 3.63 1.94 9.67
C LEU A 93 3.08 3.34 9.38
N VAL A 94 3.53 4.35 10.13
CA VAL A 94 3.18 5.76 9.88
C VAL A 94 3.67 6.21 8.52
N VAL A 95 4.94 5.93 8.18
CA VAL A 95 5.52 6.24 6.86
C VAL A 95 4.70 5.59 5.75
N GLY A 96 4.38 4.30 5.90
CA GLY A 96 3.60 3.56 4.91
C GLY A 96 2.19 4.13 4.71
N ALA A 97 1.49 4.50 5.80
CA ALA A 97 0.16 5.10 5.71
C ALA A 97 0.20 6.54 5.16
N ALA A 98 1.26 7.30 5.46
CA ALA A 98 1.41 8.69 5.03
C ALA A 98 1.84 8.83 3.57
N SER A 99 2.60 7.88 3.02
CA SER A 99 3.25 8.02 1.70
C SER A 99 2.28 8.35 0.56
N ALA A 100 1.13 7.66 0.51
CA ALA A 100 0.08 7.94 -0.47
C ALA A 100 -0.55 9.32 -0.24
N VAL A 101 -0.84 9.70 1.01
CA VAL A 101 -1.41 11.02 1.32
C VAL A 101 -0.46 12.13 0.88
N LEU A 102 0.82 12.01 1.18
CA LEU A 102 1.85 12.97 0.78
C LEU A 102 1.97 13.07 -0.74
N ALA A 103 1.92 11.95 -1.47
CA ALA A 103 1.95 11.97 -2.93
C ALA A 103 0.75 12.73 -3.53
N PHE A 104 -0.46 12.47 -3.04
CA PHE A 104 -1.67 13.18 -3.50
C PHE A 104 -1.64 14.67 -3.16
N GLU A 105 -1.22 15.02 -1.94
CA GLU A 105 -1.11 16.43 -1.54
C GLU A 105 0.01 17.15 -2.32
N LEU A 106 1.12 16.49 -2.68
CA LEU A 106 2.15 17.11 -3.52
C LEU A 106 1.61 17.48 -4.92
N PHE A 107 0.89 16.57 -5.57
CA PHE A 107 0.23 16.89 -6.85
C PHE A 107 -0.79 18.03 -6.70
N ARG A 108 -1.53 18.05 -5.58
CA ARG A 108 -2.47 19.12 -5.29
C ARG A 108 -1.78 20.47 -5.11
N LEU A 109 -0.63 20.51 -4.44
CA LEU A 109 0.19 21.71 -4.30
C LEU A 109 0.72 22.21 -5.66
N LEU A 110 0.99 21.29 -6.59
CA LEU A 110 1.35 21.59 -7.98
C LEU A 110 0.15 21.98 -8.86
N GLY A 111 -1.05 22.14 -8.29
CA GLY A 111 -2.28 22.54 -8.99
C GLY A 111 -3.09 21.39 -9.57
N TYR A 112 -2.68 20.13 -9.38
CA TYR A 112 -3.38 18.95 -9.89
C TYR A 112 -4.16 18.25 -8.77
N ASN A 113 -5.48 18.50 -8.69
CA ASN A 113 -6.34 17.76 -7.76
C ASN A 113 -6.68 16.37 -8.31
N LEU A 114 -5.91 15.36 -7.89
CA LEU A 114 -6.03 13.98 -8.38
C LEU A 114 -7.01 13.11 -7.57
N TYR A 115 -7.66 13.65 -6.53
CA TYR A 115 -8.67 12.92 -5.77
C TYR A 115 -9.87 12.51 -6.64
N ALA A 116 -10.63 11.51 -6.18
CA ALA A 116 -11.85 11.07 -6.84
C ALA A 116 -12.84 12.23 -6.96
N GLY A 117 -13.10 12.67 -8.19
CA GLY A 117 -14.16 13.64 -8.47
C GLY A 117 -15.56 13.01 -8.34
N ARG A 118 -16.61 13.84 -8.43
CA ARG A 118 -18.02 13.41 -8.27
C ARG A 118 -18.47 12.26 -9.17
N LYS A 119 -17.80 12.06 -10.32
CA LYS A 119 -18.10 10.99 -11.28
C LYS A 119 -17.31 9.70 -11.02
N PHE A 120 -16.45 9.66 -9.99
CA PHE A 120 -15.59 8.52 -9.64
C PHE A 120 -14.85 7.89 -10.84
N ARG A 121 -14.43 8.73 -11.80
CA ARG A 121 -13.70 8.27 -12.99
C ARG A 121 -12.21 8.16 -12.67
N ILE A 122 -11.68 6.95 -12.81
CA ILE A 122 -10.24 6.68 -12.66
C ILE A 122 -9.52 7.18 -13.91
N HIS A 123 -8.63 8.16 -13.72
CA HIS A 123 -7.66 8.53 -14.74
C HIS A 123 -6.40 7.70 -14.53
N TRP A 124 -6.31 6.56 -15.20
CA TRP A 124 -5.25 5.56 -15.02
C TRP A 124 -3.84 6.14 -15.05
N LYS A 125 -3.54 7.03 -16.00
CA LYS A 125 -2.24 7.70 -16.08
C LYS A 125 -1.90 8.44 -14.79
N TRP A 126 -2.83 9.22 -14.25
CA TRP A 126 -2.61 9.99 -13.03
C TRP A 126 -2.57 9.10 -11.78
N LEU A 127 -3.39 8.04 -11.74
CA LEU A 127 -3.38 7.07 -10.65
C LEU A 127 -2.04 6.32 -10.57
N LEU A 128 -1.48 5.92 -11.71
CA LEU A 128 -0.17 5.28 -11.77
C LEU A 128 0.95 6.25 -11.40
N LEU A 129 0.89 7.51 -11.85
CA LEU A 129 1.88 8.53 -11.51
C LEU A 129 1.90 8.84 -10.01
N VAL A 130 0.73 9.04 -9.39
CA VAL A 130 0.66 9.28 -7.93
C VAL A 130 1.05 8.03 -7.14
N GLY A 131 0.71 6.84 -7.64
CA GLY A 131 1.14 5.57 -7.05
C GLY A 131 2.65 5.37 -7.11
N MET A 132 3.29 5.74 -8.21
CA MET A 132 4.76 5.73 -8.36
C MET A 132 5.41 6.68 -7.37
N LEU A 133 4.92 7.93 -7.29
CA LEU A 133 5.42 8.91 -6.34
C LEU A 133 5.24 8.45 -4.88
N ALA A 134 4.08 7.88 -4.54
CA ALA A 134 3.81 7.32 -3.22
C ALA A 134 4.79 6.20 -2.87
N SER A 135 5.15 5.36 -3.84
CA SER A 135 6.15 4.29 -3.64
C SER A 135 7.55 4.85 -3.41
N VAL A 136 7.95 5.89 -4.14
CA VAL A 136 9.23 6.58 -3.92
C VAL A 136 9.28 7.19 -2.51
N ILE A 137 8.22 7.91 -2.11
CA ILE A 137 8.11 8.49 -0.76
C ILE A 137 8.17 7.40 0.31
N ASN A 138 7.44 6.29 0.11
CA ASN A 138 7.48 5.15 1.02
C ASN A 138 8.89 4.58 1.12
N SER A 139 9.56 4.30 -0.01
CA SER A 139 10.89 3.69 -0.04
C SER A 139 11.95 4.56 0.64
N ILE A 140 11.94 5.87 0.39
CA ILE A 140 12.83 6.83 1.07
C ILE A 140 12.53 6.83 2.57
N GLY A 141 11.25 6.94 2.96
CA GLY A 141 10.86 6.95 4.37
C GLY A 141 11.23 5.67 5.11
N GLN A 142 11.03 4.50 4.49
CA GLN A 142 11.46 3.21 5.06
C GLN A 142 12.98 3.15 5.20
N SER A 143 13.72 3.59 4.17
CA SER A 143 15.18 3.63 4.21
C SER A 143 15.71 4.53 5.34
N LEU A 144 15.03 5.65 5.63
CA LEU A 144 15.36 6.53 6.76
C LEU A 144 15.03 5.90 8.11
N VAL A 145 13.85 5.29 8.24
CA VAL A 145 13.41 4.60 9.47
C VAL A 145 14.34 3.44 9.82
N PHE A 146 14.80 2.69 8.81
CA PHE A 146 15.70 1.55 8.95
C PHE A 146 17.17 1.88 8.65
N SER A 147 17.54 3.17 8.58
CA SER A 147 18.89 3.62 8.17
C SER A 147 20.03 3.10 9.06
N GLY A 148 19.75 2.75 10.32
CA GLY A 148 20.70 2.07 11.21
C GLY A 148 20.92 0.59 10.90
N LEU A 149 20.16 -0.01 9.98
CA LEU A 149 20.14 -1.46 9.67
C LEU A 149 20.47 -1.76 8.20
N ILE A 150 20.41 -0.77 7.30
CA ILE A 150 20.64 -0.95 5.86
C ILE A 150 22.06 -0.51 5.49
N LEU A 151 22.85 -1.44 4.94
CA LEU A 151 24.17 -1.14 4.35
C LEU A 151 23.98 -0.24 3.11
N SER A 152 24.71 0.90 3.10
CA SER A 152 24.59 1.98 2.10
C SER A 152 24.68 1.51 0.63
N GLU A 153 25.34 0.38 0.37
CA GLU A 153 25.56 -0.17 -0.98
C GLU A 153 24.30 -0.78 -1.61
N ALA A 154 23.30 -1.18 -0.82
CA ALA A 154 22.08 -1.84 -1.33
C ALA A 154 20.86 -0.91 -1.46
N VAL A 155 20.98 0.38 -1.07
CA VAL A 155 19.85 1.31 -1.00
C VAL A 155 19.16 1.49 -2.36
N PHE A 156 19.93 1.58 -3.45
CA PHE A 156 19.37 1.72 -4.79
C PHE A 156 18.54 0.49 -5.19
N ALA A 157 19.04 -0.71 -4.93
CA ALA A 157 18.34 -1.96 -5.24
C ALA A 157 17.04 -2.09 -4.42
N VAL A 158 17.07 -1.70 -3.15
CA VAL A 158 15.88 -1.66 -2.28
C VAL A 158 14.82 -0.74 -2.88
N VAL A 159 15.16 0.53 -3.15
CA VAL A 159 14.20 1.52 -3.68
C VAL A 159 13.61 1.06 -5.00
N MET A 160 14.41 0.48 -5.90
CA MET A 160 13.91 -0.04 -7.18
C MET A 160 12.98 -1.24 -7.00
N THR A 161 13.31 -2.16 -6.10
CA THR A 161 12.48 -3.35 -5.85
C THR A 161 11.14 -2.96 -5.24
N TYR A 162 11.12 -2.02 -4.28
CA TYR A 162 9.89 -1.45 -3.75
C TYR A 162 9.07 -0.75 -4.84
N ALA A 163 9.70 0.10 -5.66
CA ALA A 163 9.02 0.82 -6.74
C ALA A 163 8.33 -0.11 -7.74
N VAL A 164 9.03 -1.16 -8.19
CA VAL A 164 8.47 -2.16 -9.09
C VAL A 164 7.36 -2.96 -8.41
N GLY A 165 7.60 -3.42 -7.18
CA GLY A 165 6.65 -4.22 -6.41
C GLY A 165 5.34 -3.50 -6.11
N ASP A 166 5.44 -2.23 -5.76
CA ASP A 166 4.32 -1.33 -5.49
C ASP A 166 3.52 -1.03 -6.76
N LEU A 167 4.19 -0.79 -7.89
CA LEU A 167 3.51 -0.54 -9.18
C LEU A 167 2.71 -1.75 -9.64
N ILE A 168 3.31 -2.94 -9.58
CA ILE A 168 2.62 -4.19 -9.92
C ILE A 168 1.48 -4.41 -8.92
N GLY A 169 1.73 -4.23 -7.63
CA GLY A 169 0.72 -4.32 -6.58
C GLY A 169 -0.48 -3.39 -6.80
N LEU A 170 -0.24 -2.14 -7.19
CA LEU A 170 -1.28 -1.16 -7.54
C LEU A 170 -2.11 -1.61 -8.75
N ILE A 171 -1.44 -2.05 -9.82
CA ILE A 171 -2.10 -2.54 -11.04
C ILE A 171 -2.98 -3.74 -10.70
N VAL A 172 -2.42 -4.75 -10.02
CA VAL A 172 -3.14 -5.97 -9.64
C VAL A 172 -4.32 -5.66 -8.73
N THR A 173 -4.13 -4.83 -7.70
CA THR A 173 -5.21 -4.44 -6.78
C THR A 173 -6.35 -3.75 -7.52
N THR A 174 -6.02 -2.84 -8.45
CA THR A 174 -7.03 -2.11 -9.23
C THR A 174 -7.78 -3.07 -10.16
N LEU A 175 -7.09 -4.00 -10.83
CA LEU A 175 -7.73 -5.01 -11.68
C LEU A 175 -8.66 -5.92 -10.88
N VAL A 176 -8.22 -6.43 -9.73
CA VAL A 176 -9.04 -7.27 -8.84
C VAL A 176 -10.32 -6.53 -8.44
N LEU A 177 -10.22 -5.26 -8.02
CA LEU A 177 -11.39 -4.46 -7.66
C LEU A 177 -12.32 -4.24 -8.85
N MET A 178 -11.79 -4.04 -10.05
CA MET A 178 -12.60 -3.93 -11.26
C MET A 178 -13.39 -5.21 -11.55
N PHE A 179 -12.77 -6.38 -11.43
CA PHE A 179 -13.46 -7.66 -11.60
C PHE A 179 -14.51 -7.87 -10.51
N CYS A 180 -14.20 -7.55 -9.25
CA CYS A 180 -15.17 -7.61 -8.15
C CYS A 180 -16.39 -6.73 -8.42
N PHE A 181 -16.19 -5.45 -8.77
CA PHE A 181 -17.31 -4.54 -9.07
C PHE A 181 -18.08 -4.94 -10.32
N ARG A 182 -17.38 -5.47 -11.35
CA ARG A 182 -18.03 -6.01 -12.54
C ARG A 182 -18.94 -7.18 -12.16
N TRP A 183 -18.47 -8.13 -11.35
CA TRP A 183 -19.30 -9.25 -10.90
C TRP A 183 -20.47 -8.84 -10.01
N ILE A 184 -20.28 -7.88 -9.11
CA ILE A 184 -21.38 -7.33 -8.29
C ILE A 184 -22.45 -6.70 -9.21
N ARG A 185 -22.04 -5.93 -10.22
CA ARG A 185 -22.98 -5.32 -11.17
C ARG A 185 -23.69 -6.35 -12.06
N LEU A 186 -23.01 -7.44 -12.40
CA LEU A 186 -23.57 -8.54 -13.21
C LEU A 186 -24.49 -9.48 -12.42
N ARG A 187 -24.59 -9.31 -11.10
CA ARG A 187 -25.62 -9.96 -10.27
C ARG A 187 -26.75 -8.95 -9.98
N PRO A 188 -27.66 -8.67 -10.94
CA PRO A 188 -28.89 -7.97 -10.59
C PRO A 188 -29.65 -8.86 -9.60
N GLY A 189 -30.02 -8.28 -8.46
CA GLY A 189 -30.83 -8.83 -7.36
C GLY A 189 -31.16 -10.33 -7.38
N ARG A 190 -30.66 -11.05 -6.38
CA ARG A 190 -31.56 -11.93 -5.64
C ARG A 190 -32.31 -11.07 -4.63
#